data_AF-A0A101IZL7-F1
#
_entry.id   AF-A0A101IZL7-F1
#
_cell.length_a   1.000
_cell.length_b   1.000
_cell.length_c   1.000
_cell.angle_alpha   90.00
_cell.angle_beta   90.00
_cell.angle_gamma   90.00
#
_symmetry.space_group_name_H-M   'P 1'
#
loop_
_entity.id
_entity.type
_entity.pdbx_description
1 polymer ?
#
loop_
_entity_poly.entity_id
_entity_poly.type
_entity_poly.pdbx_seq_one_letter_code
_entity_poly.pdbx_strand_id
1 'polypeptide(L)' 'MQKWLMDIAIGVISLVIFLVLLIGLPAIMDPGYAYLLALLIFIFILVGAGSTVIEKSI' A
#
# COMPACT_ATOMS: atom_id res chain seq x y z
N MET A 1 4.02 -7.39 20.37
CA MET A 1 4.69 -6.32 19.59
C MET A 1 3.95 -5.02 19.86
N GLN A 2 4.64 -3.88 20.06
CA GLN A 2 3.94 -2.63 20.36
C GLN A 2 3.13 -2.16 19.13
N LYS A 3 1.88 -1.70 19.32
CA LYS A 3 0.94 -1.38 18.21
C LYS A 3 1.54 -0.39 17.19
N TRP A 4 2.21 0.65 17.68
CA TRP A 4 2.88 1.65 16.84
C TRP A 4 3.98 1.07 15.94
N LEU A 5 4.66 -0.01 16.35
CA LEU A 5 5.68 -0.65 15.54
C LEU A 5 5.06 -1.41 14.36
N MET A 6 3.85 -1.95 14.54
CA MET A 6 3.10 -2.63 13.49
C MET A 6 2.59 -1.63 12.45
N ASP A 7 2.13 -0.46 12.90
CA ASP A 7 1.66 0.62 12.01
C ASP A 7 2.82 1.15 11.14
N ILE A 8 4.00 1.36 11.73
CA ILE A 8 5.21 1.75 10.98
C ILE A 8 5.59 0.66 9.97
N ALA A 9 5.60 -0.60 10.38
CA ALA A 9 5.95 -1.71 9.49
C ALA A 9 4.98 -1.79 8.29
N ILE A 10 3.69 -1.66 8.54
CA ILE A 10 2.65 -1.63 7.50
C ILE A 10 2.86 -0.44 6.56
N GLY A 11 3.14 0.75 7.09
CA GLY A 11 3.43 1.94 6.27
C GLY A 11 4.64 1.73 5.36
N VAL A 12 5.73 1.20 5.90
CA VAL A 12 6.96 0.91 5.13
C VAL A 12 6.72 -0.15 4.06
N ILE A 13 6.06 -1.26 4.39
CA ILE A 13 5.75 -2.33 3.42
C ILE A 13 4.84 -1.79 2.30
N SER A 14 3.82 -1.01 2.65
CA SER A 14 2.90 -0.42 1.67
C SER A 14 3.62 0.54 0.73
N LEU A 15 4.56 1.33 1.26
CA LEU A 15 5.38 2.24 0.45
C LEU A 15 6.30 1.47 -0.51
N VAL A 16 6.94 0.39 -0.06
CA VAL A 16 7.78 -0.45 -0.92
C VAL A 16 6.95 -1.07 -2.06
N ILE A 17 5.76 -1.61 -1.75
CA ILE A 17 4.86 -2.15 -2.77
C ILE A 17 4.48 -1.06 -3.78
N PHE A 18 4.17 0.16 -3.31
CA PHE A 18 3.82 1.27 -4.19
C PHE A 18 4.98 1.66 -5.12
N LEU A 19 6.22 1.70 -4.62
CA LEU A 19 7.40 1.98 -5.45
C LEU A 19 7.61 0.91 -6.53
N VAL A 20 7.42 -0.37 -6.18
CA VAL A 20 7.49 -1.47 -7.15
C VAL A 20 6.41 -1.31 -8.22
N LEU A 21 5.18 -0.93 -7.84
CA LEU A 21 4.11 -0.68 -8.79
C LEU A 21 4.40 0.53 -9.69
N LEU A 22 4.94 1.62 -9.15
CA LEU A 22 5.30 2.81 -9.96
C LEU A 22 6.32 2.50 -11.06
N ILE A 23 7.24 1.57 -10.81
CA ILE A 23 8.30 1.21 -11.77
C ILE A 23 7.83 0.08 -12.68
N GLY A 24 7.20 -0.95 -12.12
CA GLY A 24 6.85 -2.17 -12.85
C GLY A 24 5.59 -2.06 -13.69
N LEU A 25 4.57 -1.32 -13.23
CA LEU A 25 3.28 -1.26 -13.91
C LEU A 25 3.35 -0.52 -15.26
N PRO A 26 4.11 0.59 -15.41
CA PRO A 26 4.31 1.23 -16.72
C PRO A 26 5.07 0.36 -17.73
N ALA A 27 5.76 -0.71 -17.30
CA ALA A 27 6.43 -1.62 -18.21
C ALA A 27 5.47 -2.58 -18.94
N ILE A 28 4.22 -2.70 -18.45
CA ILE A 28 3.22 -3.64 -18.97
C ILE A 28 1.94 -2.96 -19.49
N MET A 29 1.75 -1.66 -19.23
CA MET A 29 0.58 -0.90 -19.68
C MET A 29 0.93 0.59 -19.89
N ASP A 30 0.03 1.32 -20.53
CA ASP A 30 0.15 2.77 -20.74
C ASP A 30 0.45 3.52 -19.42
N PRO A 31 1.48 4.40 -19.39
CA PRO A 31 1.94 5.05 -18.16
C PRO A 31 0.83 5.81 -17.43
N GLY A 32 -0.06 6.49 -18.15
CA GLY A 32 -1.15 7.26 -17.54
C GLY A 32 -2.10 6.40 -16.70
N TYR A 33 -2.49 5.23 -17.22
CA TYR A 33 -3.34 4.28 -16.49
C TYR A 33 -2.54 3.52 -15.42
N ALA A 34 -1.26 3.22 -15.68
CA ALA A 34 -0.38 2.55 -14.73
C ALA A 34 -0.25 3.33 -13.41
N TYR A 35 0.02 4.63 -13.46
CA TYR A 35 0.18 5.43 -12.25
C TYR A 35 -1.12 5.55 -11.45
N LEU A 36 -2.26 5.71 -12.14
CA LEU A 36 -3.57 5.72 -11.50
C LEU A 36 -3.88 4.39 -10.81
N LEU A 37 -3.62 3.27 -11.48
CA LEU A 37 -3.86 1.95 -10.91
C LEU A 37 -2.93 1.66 -9.73
N ALA A 38 -1.64 2.03 -9.82
CA ALA A 38 -0.69 1.92 -8.71
C ALA A 38 -1.16 2.70 -7.47
N LEU A 39 -1.68 3.92 -7.68
CA LEU A 39 -2.21 4.75 -6.59
C LEU A 39 -3.48 4.16 -5.97
N LEU A 40 -4.39 3.63 -6.79
CA LEU A 40 -5.58 2.94 -6.29
C LEU A 40 -5.22 1.72 -5.44
N ILE A 41 -4.30 0.87 -5.93
CA ILE A 41 -3.83 -0.31 -5.19
C ILE A 41 -3.19 0.11 -3.86
N PHE A 42 -2.37 1.17 -3.85
CA PHE A 42 -1.76 1.69 -2.63
C PHE A 42 -2.79 2.14 -1.60
N ILE A 43 -3.83 2.87 -2.02
CA ILE A 43 -4.93 3.29 -1.14
C ILE A 43 -5.65 2.06 -0.58
N PHE A 44 -5.96 1.06 -1.40
CA PHE A 44 -6.60 -0.17 -0.94
C PHE A 44 -5.77 -0.92 0.10
N ILE A 45 -4.46 -0.99 -0.08
CA ILE A 45 -3.55 -1.61 0.89
C ILE A 45 -3.59 -0.87 2.22
N LEU A 46 -3.53 0.47 2.20
CA LEU A 46 -3.59 1.28 3.44
C LEU A 46 -4.94 1.14 4.14
N VAL A 47 -6.05 1.16 3.40
CA VAL A 47 -7.40 1.00 3.96
C VAL A 47 -7.57 -0.39 4.57
N GLY A 48 -7.18 -1.45 3.85
CA GLY A 48 -7.28 -2.83 4.34
C GLY A 48 -6.37 -3.11 5.54
N ALA A 49 -5.15 -2.58 5.52
CA ALA A 49 -4.25 -2.69 6.66
C ALA A 49 -4.76 -1.88 7.86
N GLY A 50 -5.31 -0.68 7.64
CA GLY A 50 -5.95 0.13 8.68
C GLY A 50 -7.14 -0.58 9.32
N SER A 51 -8.02 -1.22 8.54
CA SER A 51 -9.18 -1.93 9.07
C SER A 51 -8.78 -3.14 9.93
N THR A 52 -7.79 -3.91 9.51
CA THR A 52 -7.34 -5.11 10.25
C THR A 52 -6.60 -4.76 11.55
N VAL A 53 -5.92 -3.62 11.59
CA VAL A 53 -5.29 -3.09 12.82
C VAL A 53 -6.34 -2.56 13.80
N ILE A 54 -7.33 -1.80 13.31
CA ILE A 54 -8.41 -1.24 14.14
C ILE A 54 -9.24 -2.35 14.77
N GLU A 55 -9.58 -3.38 14.00
CA GLU A 55 -10.38 -4.52 14.48
C GLU A 55 -9.69 -5.31 15.60
N LYS A 56 -8.35 -5.42 15.56
CA LYS A 56 -7.57 -6.04 16.66
C LYS A 56 -7.34 -5.13 17.87
N SER A 57 -7.84 -3.90 17.83
CA SER A 57 -7.66 -2.89 18.88
C SER A 57 -8.94 -2.61 19.68
N ILE A 58 -10.08 -3.14 19.26
CA ILE A 58 -11.37 -3.12 19.96
C ILE A 58 -11.54 -4.48 20.67
#